data_AF-A0A1R4KBJ4-F1
#
_entry.id   AF-A0A1R4KBJ4-F1
#
_cell.length_a   1.000
_cell.length_b   1.000
_cell.length_c   1.000
_cell.angle_alpha   90.00
_cell.angle_beta   90.00
_cell.angle_gamma   90.00
#
_symmetry.space_group_name_H-M   'P 1'
#
loop_
_entity.id
_entity.type
_entity.pdbx_description
1 polymer ?
#
loop_
_entity_poly.entity_id
_entity_poly.type
_entity_poly.pdbx_seq_one_letter_code
_entity_poly.pdbx_strand_id
1 'polypeptide(L)'
;MGTLEIENLAKDLLAGKFIFETEDYGKVINQLISIYKLDNALYYLKQMADSNDYSITFALSFILEHYSKPFINANRDEVSQLTLQAISKGYLRANNYFLYPLTYFMKNDDEYLCFLDLLQNEQNTLQNDVLKHLYYFDTHKYEKLNHLSKQLDFSLFYNLPNKINKHWFEQQTKGKSLLYHKVVASAVYKTVEDKKFVHSLTDMTDAELFDFIYIWLPDDTL
;
A
#
# COMPACT_ATOMS: atom_id res chain seq x y z
N MET A 1 13.55 -26.24 7.51
CA MET A 1 12.48 -26.03 8.49
C MET A 1 11.36 -27.00 8.17
N GLY A 2 10.97 -27.83 9.15
CA GLY A 2 9.89 -28.79 8.98
C GLY A 2 8.51 -28.11 9.08
N THR A 3 7.46 -28.73 8.54
CA THR A 3 6.08 -28.23 8.67
C THR A 3 5.64 -28.13 10.13
N LEU A 4 5.98 -29.12 10.96
CA LEU A 4 5.70 -29.11 12.40
C LEU A 4 6.33 -27.91 13.13
N GLU A 5 7.53 -27.50 12.71
CA GLU A 5 8.25 -26.37 13.30
C GLU A 5 7.54 -25.04 12.98
N ILE A 6 7.15 -24.83 11.70
CA ILE A 6 6.34 -23.66 11.29
C ILE A 6 5.03 -23.61 12.07
N GLU A 7 4.36 -24.76 12.20
CA GLU A 7 3.07 -24.84 12.87
C GLU A 7 3.18 -24.45 14.36
N ASN A 8 4.21 -24.93 15.06
CA ASN A 8 4.46 -24.57 16.45
C ASN A 8 4.77 -23.08 16.61
N LEU A 9 5.59 -22.51 15.72
CA LEU A 9 5.88 -21.07 15.72
C LEU A 9 4.62 -20.23 15.52
N ALA A 10 3.71 -20.65 14.62
CA ALA A 10 2.45 -19.95 14.38
C ALA A 10 1.55 -19.99 15.62
N LYS A 11 1.45 -21.15 16.29
CA LYS A 11 0.70 -21.29 17.56
C LYS A 11 1.30 -20.44 18.67
N ASP A 12 2.62 -20.44 18.81
CA ASP A 12 3.32 -19.69 19.84
C ASP A 12 3.19 -18.17 19.63
N LEU A 13 3.23 -17.71 18.37
CA LEU A 13 2.96 -16.32 18.02
C LEU A 13 1.52 -15.92 18.37
N LEU A 14 0.54 -16.74 17.98
CA LEU A 14 -0.87 -16.48 18.30
C LEU A 14 -1.16 -16.52 19.81
N ALA A 15 -0.37 -17.27 20.58
CA ALA A 15 -0.43 -17.30 22.04
C ALA A 15 0.30 -16.13 22.72
N GLY A 16 0.88 -15.20 21.95
CA GLY A 16 1.58 -14.03 22.49
C GLY A 16 2.91 -14.34 23.18
N LYS A 17 3.57 -15.45 22.83
CA LYS A 17 4.82 -15.88 23.48
C LYS A 17 6.05 -15.08 23.08
N PHE A 18 5.96 -14.25 22.05
CA PHE A 18 7.05 -13.43 21.55
C PHE A 18 6.78 -11.95 21.80
N ILE A 19 7.74 -11.27 22.43
CA ILE A 19 7.64 -9.84 22.71
C ILE A 19 7.93 -9.07 21.42
N PHE A 20 7.02 -8.19 21.03
CA PHE A 20 7.16 -7.34 19.83
C PHE A 20 8.47 -6.53 19.86
N GLU A 21 9.05 -6.29 18.68
CA GLU A 21 10.31 -5.55 18.49
C GLU A 21 11.57 -6.15 19.15
N THR A 22 11.53 -7.44 19.51
CA THR A 22 12.72 -8.19 19.90
C THR A 22 13.37 -8.92 18.73
N GLU A 23 14.65 -9.26 18.87
CA GLU A 23 15.38 -10.08 17.90
C GLU A 23 14.69 -11.44 17.70
N ASP A 24 14.19 -12.04 18.79
CA ASP A 24 13.50 -13.33 18.75
C ASP A 24 12.18 -13.22 17.97
N TYR A 25 11.37 -12.19 18.20
CA TYR A 25 10.18 -11.92 17.41
C TYR A 25 10.52 -11.76 15.92
N GLY A 26 11.59 -11.00 15.61
CA GLY A 26 12.09 -10.84 14.25
C GLY A 26 12.46 -12.17 13.58
N LYS A 27 13.17 -13.05 14.29
CA LYS A 27 13.51 -14.40 13.79
C LYS A 27 12.27 -15.23 13.50
N VAL A 28 11.28 -15.19 14.38
CA VAL A 28 10.03 -15.94 14.26
C VAL A 28 9.23 -15.51 13.04
N ILE A 29 8.97 -14.20 12.85
CA ILE A 29 8.16 -13.74 11.72
C ILE A 29 8.84 -14.02 10.37
N ASN A 30 10.18 -13.96 10.31
CA ASN A 30 10.96 -14.32 9.12
C ASN A 30 10.80 -15.81 8.77
N GLN A 31 10.83 -16.68 9.77
CA GLN A 31 10.58 -18.10 9.59
C GLN A 31 9.13 -18.38 9.14
N LEU A 32 8.17 -17.62 9.68
CA LEU A 32 6.75 -17.73 9.34
C LEU A 32 6.40 -17.23 7.93
N ILE A 33 7.30 -16.56 7.19
CA ILE A 33 7.13 -16.34 5.74
C ILE A 33 6.86 -17.67 5.01
N SER A 34 7.42 -18.78 5.51
CA SER A 34 7.19 -20.12 4.97
C SER A 34 5.86 -20.77 5.38
N ILE A 35 4.94 -20.07 6.06
CA ILE A 35 3.67 -20.64 6.54
C ILE A 35 2.79 -21.23 5.44
N TYR A 36 2.94 -20.77 4.20
CA TYR A 36 2.26 -21.32 3.02
C TYR A 36 2.60 -22.80 2.73
N LYS A 37 3.64 -23.36 3.36
CA LYS A 37 4.00 -24.79 3.25
C LYS A 37 3.12 -25.70 4.11
N LEU A 38 2.27 -25.14 4.97
CA LEU A 38 1.32 -25.89 5.77
C LEU A 38 0.04 -26.16 4.97
N ASP A 39 -0.51 -27.37 5.08
CA ASP A 39 -1.81 -27.71 4.48
C ASP A 39 -2.94 -26.84 5.04
N ASN A 40 -2.81 -26.40 6.30
CA ASN A 40 -3.76 -25.53 6.99
C ASN A 40 -3.26 -24.08 7.12
N ALA A 41 -2.41 -23.60 6.20
CA ALA A 41 -1.87 -22.23 6.27
C ALA A 41 -2.96 -21.15 6.46
N LEU A 42 -4.04 -21.21 5.67
CA LEU A 42 -5.15 -20.26 5.74
C LEU A 42 -5.80 -20.17 7.13
N TYR A 43 -5.84 -21.28 7.87
CA TYR A 43 -6.36 -21.28 9.23
C TYR A 43 -5.57 -20.31 10.12
N TYR A 44 -4.25 -20.40 10.10
CA TYR A 44 -3.39 -19.52 10.89
C TYR A 44 -3.47 -18.06 10.45
N LEU A 45 -3.54 -17.80 9.14
CA LEU A 45 -3.66 -16.42 8.63
C LEU A 45 -4.97 -15.78 9.05
N LYS A 46 -6.04 -16.56 9.03
CA LYS A 46 -7.34 -16.12 9.53
C LYS A 46 -7.29 -15.79 11.02
N GLN A 47 -6.68 -16.66 11.83
CA GLN A 47 -6.50 -16.36 13.26
C GLN A 47 -5.68 -15.08 13.50
N MET A 48 -4.66 -14.81 12.70
CA MET A 48 -3.90 -13.57 12.79
C MET A 48 -4.74 -12.35 12.38
N ALA A 49 -5.55 -12.47 11.33
CA ALA A 49 -6.46 -11.42 10.86
C ALA A 49 -7.62 -11.17 11.82
N ASP A 50 -8.05 -12.17 12.58
CA ASP A 50 -9.09 -12.04 13.62
C ASP A 50 -8.54 -11.40 14.92
N SER A 51 -7.21 -11.40 15.12
CA SER A 51 -6.60 -10.90 16.35
C SER A 51 -6.62 -9.37 16.47
N ASN A 52 -7.00 -8.83 17.63
CA ASN A 52 -6.84 -7.40 17.95
C ASN A 52 -5.47 -7.07 18.56
N ASP A 53 -4.55 -8.03 18.61
CA ASP A 53 -3.17 -7.78 19.02
C ASP A 53 -2.39 -7.17 17.85
N TYR A 54 -1.81 -6.00 18.08
CA TYR A 54 -1.00 -5.30 17.09
C TYR A 54 0.22 -6.12 16.64
N SER A 55 0.89 -6.83 17.56
CA SER A 55 2.04 -7.67 17.21
C SER A 55 1.65 -8.79 16.25
N ILE A 56 0.49 -9.43 16.49
CA ILE A 56 -0.02 -10.50 15.62
C ILE A 56 -0.43 -9.93 14.25
N THR A 57 -1.10 -8.77 14.22
CA THR A 57 -1.51 -8.13 12.97
C THR A 57 -0.29 -7.65 12.16
N PHE A 58 0.75 -7.15 12.84
CA PHE A 58 2.02 -6.79 12.21
C PHE A 58 2.74 -8.01 11.64
N ALA A 59 2.74 -9.14 12.36
CA ALA A 59 3.28 -10.38 11.81
C ALA A 59 2.53 -10.76 10.54
N LEU A 60 1.19 -10.71 10.53
CA LEU A 60 0.41 -10.97 9.32
C LEU A 60 0.82 -10.06 8.17
N SER A 61 0.97 -8.75 8.41
CA SER A 61 1.36 -7.80 7.35
C SER A 61 2.73 -8.10 6.76
N PHE A 62 3.71 -8.38 7.63
CA PHE A 62 5.06 -8.73 7.23
C PHE A 62 5.10 -10.05 6.45
N ILE A 63 4.39 -11.07 6.93
CA ILE A 63 4.31 -12.34 6.23
C ILE A 63 3.66 -12.06 4.86
N LEU A 64 2.49 -11.37 4.79
CA LEU A 64 1.70 -11.11 3.57
C LEU A 64 2.48 -10.37 2.48
N GLU A 65 3.34 -9.44 2.87
CA GLU A 65 4.26 -8.75 1.96
C GLU A 65 5.26 -9.70 1.28
N HIS A 66 5.69 -10.78 1.96
CA HIS A 66 6.76 -11.68 1.52
C HIS A 66 6.27 -13.05 1.00
N TYR A 67 4.99 -13.23 0.70
CA TYR A 67 4.45 -14.56 0.35
C TYR A 67 4.93 -15.15 -0.97
N SER A 68 4.76 -16.47 -1.05
CA SER A 68 4.78 -17.26 -2.28
C SER A 68 3.60 -16.91 -3.22
N LYS A 69 3.90 -16.34 -4.40
CA LYS A 69 2.90 -16.04 -5.45
C LYS A 69 1.98 -17.24 -5.79
N PRO A 70 2.49 -18.49 -5.94
CA PRO A 70 1.62 -19.65 -6.16
C PRO A 70 0.54 -19.86 -5.09
N PHE A 71 0.89 -19.74 -3.81
CA PHE A 71 -0.07 -19.90 -2.71
C PHE A 71 -1.14 -18.81 -2.75
N ILE A 72 -0.71 -17.57 -2.97
CA ILE A 72 -1.59 -16.42 -3.06
C ILE A 72 -2.58 -16.56 -4.22
N ASN A 73 -2.11 -16.97 -5.40
CA ASN A 73 -2.98 -17.15 -6.55
C ASN A 73 -4.02 -18.26 -6.36
N ALA A 74 -3.66 -19.31 -5.62
CA ALA A 74 -4.58 -20.40 -5.31
C ALA A 74 -5.66 -20.03 -4.28
N ASN A 75 -5.41 -19.01 -3.45
CA ASN A 75 -6.28 -18.61 -2.33
C ASN A 75 -6.58 -17.10 -2.35
N ARG A 76 -6.71 -16.53 -3.56
CA ARG A 76 -6.69 -15.08 -3.78
C ARG A 76 -7.78 -14.36 -2.99
N ASP A 77 -9.00 -14.86 -3.08
CA ASP A 77 -10.17 -14.18 -2.51
C ASP A 77 -10.12 -14.22 -0.99
N GLU A 78 -9.78 -15.38 -0.40
CA GLU A 78 -9.59 -15.51 1.04
C GLU A 78 -8.49 -14.59 1.56
N VAL A 79 -7.31 -14.58 0.91
CA VAL A 79 -6.21 -13.72 1.37
C VAL A 79 -6.53 -12.24 1.19
N SER A 80 -7.26 -11.85 0.13
CA SER A 80 -7.75 -10.48 -0.04
C SER A 80 -8.64 -10.07 1.14
N GLN A 81 -9.63 -10.90 1.48
CA GLN A 81 -10.56 -10.61 2.59
C GLN A 81 -9.84 -10.50 3.94
N LEU A 82 -8.89 -11.39 4.22
CA LEU A 82 -8.06 -11.32 5.43
C LEU A 82 -7.21 -10.04 5.47
N THR A 83 -6.70 -9.59 4.32
CA THR A 83 -5.93 -8.35 4.19
C THR A 83 -6.83 -7.14 4.49
N LEU A 84 -8.01 -7.07 3.89
CA LEU A 84 -8.98 -5.98 4.12
C LEU A 84 -9.39 -5.91 5.60
N GLN A 85 -9.71 -7.05 6.19
CA GLN A 85 -10.05 -7.15 7.62
C GLN A 85 -8.90 -6.70 8.53
N ALA A 86 -7.65 -7.03 8.18
CA ALA A 86 -6.51 -6.61 8.96
C ALA A 86 -6.25 -5.10 8.84
N ILE A 87 -6.37 -4.54 7.62
CA ILE A 87 -6.22 -3.10 7.37
C ILE A 87 -7.25 -2.28 8.13
N SER A 88 -8.51 -2.77 8.20
CA SER A 88 -9.61 -2.03 8.85
C SER A 88 -9.40 -1.80 10.35
N LYS A 89 -8.41 -2.45 10.97
CA LYS A 89 -8.02 -2.20 12.37
C LYS A 89 -7.24 -0.88 12.54
N GLY A 90 -6.76 -0.28 11.46
CA GLY A 90 -6.15 1.05 11.49
C GLY A 90 -4.71 1.11 12.03
N TYR A 91 -3.99 -0.01 12.06
CA TYR A 91 -2.60 -0.03 12.52
C TYR A 91 -1.64 0.49 11.45
N LEU A 92 -1.29 1.77 11.55
CA LEU A 92 -0.52 2.51 10.54
C LEU A 92 0.70 1.77 9.98
N ARG A 93 1.60 1.31 10.85
CA ARG A 93 2.84 0.63 10.40
C ARG A 93 2.56 -0.72 9.73
N ALA A 94 1.56 -1.46 10.20
CA ALA A 94 1.14 -2.71 9.55
C ALA A 94 0.48 -2.41 8.19
N ASN A 95 -0.32 -1.34 8.10
CA ASN A 95 -0.97 -0.92 6.87
C ASN A 95 0.04 -0.60 5.76
N ASN A 96 1.18 0.00 6.07
CA ASN A 96 2.27 0.19 5.09
C ASN A 96 2.70 -1.14 4.44
N TYR A 97 2.90 -2.19 5.23
CA TYR A 97 3.25 -3.51 4.73
C TYR A 97 2.08 -4.19 3.97
N PHE A 98 0.84 -3.93 4.38
CA PHE A 98 -0.34 -4.44 3.67
C PHE A 98 -0.60 -3.75 2.32
N LEU A 99 0.03 -2.61 2.00
CA LEU A 99 -0.15 -1.96 0.70
C LEU A 99 0.25 -2.86 -0.46
N TYR A 100 1.36 -3.60 -0.32
CA TYR A 100 1.81 -4.52 -1.36
C TYR A 100 0.76 -5.61 -1.68
N PRO A 101 0.30 -6.43 -0.71
CA PRO A 101 -0.74 -7.40 -0.98
C PRO A 101 -2.06 -6.74 -1.41
N LEU A 102 -2.48 -5.63 -0.80
CA LEU A 102 -3.69 -4.91 -1.22
C LEU A 102 -3.65 -4.57 -2.71
N THR A 103 -2.59 -3.88 -3.15
CA THR A 103 -2.44 -3.46 -4.56
C THR A 103 -2.31 -4.63 -5.53
N TYR A 104 -1.80 -5.77 -5.07
CA TYR A 104 -1.78 -7.02 -5.83
C TYR A 104 -3.19 -7.59 -6.04
N PHE A 105 -4.06 -7.52 -5.02
CA PHE A 105 -5.40 -8.09 -5.07
C PHE A 105 -6.45 -7.21 -5.74
N MET A 106 -6.27 -5.88 -5.74
CA MET A 106 -7.21 -4.89 -6.29
C MET A 106 -7.90 -5.35 -7.58
N LYS A 107 -9.16 -5.80 -7.43
CA LYS A 107 -10.00 -6.30 -8.52
C LYS A 107 -11.47 -5.91 -8.33
N ASN A 108 -11.95 -5.96 -7.09
CA ASN A 108 -13.31 -5.64 -6.70
C ASN A 108 -13.36 -4.31 -5.95
N ASP A 109 -14.54 -3.68 -5.90
CA ASP A 109 -14.72 -2.34 -5.34
C ASP A 109 -14.16 -2.20 -3.92
N ASP A 110 -14.31 -3.22 -3.07
CA ASP A 110 -13.84 -3.19 -1.68
C ASP A 110 -12.33 -2.94 -1.57
N GLU A 111 -11.50 -3.54 -2.43
CA GLU A 111 -10.06 -3.30 -2.41
C GLU A 111 -9.71 -1.88 -2.87
N TYR A 112 -10.44 -1.34 -3.86
CA TYR A 112 -10.24 0.03 -4.32
C TYR A 112 -10.73 1.05 -3.29
N LEU A 113 -11.84 0.79 -2.62
CA LEU A 113 -12.34 1.62 -1.53
C LEU A 113 -11.35 1.62 -0.36
N CYS A 114 -10.84 0.45 0.02
CA CYS A 114 -9.78 0.35 1.04
C CYS A 114 -8.53 1.13 0.64
N PHE A 115 -8.10 1.07 -0.62
CA PHE A 115 -6.98 1.86 -1.12
C PHE A 115 -7.25 3.37 -1.03
N LEU A 116 -8.46 3.81 -1.40
CA LEU A 116 -8.87 5.22 -1.31
C LEU A 116 -8.95 5.72 0.13
N ASP A 117 -9.40 4.88 1.06
CA ASP A 117 -9.44 5.20 2.49
C ASP A 117 -8.03 5.37 3.07
N LEU A 118 -7.09 4.50 2.68
CA LEU A 118 -5.68 4.65 3.05
C LEU A 118 -5.05 5.90 2.41
N LEU A 119 -5.41 6.22 1.18
CA LEU A 119 -4.95 7.42 0.48
C LEU A 119 -5.45 8.72 1.14
N GLN A 120 -6.65 8.69 1.71
CA GLN A 120 -7.24 9.83 2.43
C GLN A 120 -6.83 9.88 3.91
N ASN A 121 -5.92 9.01 4.35
CA ASN A 121 -5.44 9.01 5.72
C ASN A 121 -4.71 10.32 6.05
N GLU A 122 -4.92 10.84 7.26
CA GLU A 122 -4.29 12.07 7.75
C GLU A 122 -2.78 11.90 8.01
N GLN A 123 -2.30 10.67 8.15
CA GLN A 123 -0.89 10.37 8.37
C GLN A 123 -0.12 10.45 7.06
N ASN A 124 0.63 11.55 6.90
CA ASN A 124 1.40 11.87 5.71
C ASN A 124 2.31 10.73 5.21
N THR A 125 2.95 9.97 6.10
CA THR A 125 3.82 8.86 5.72
C THR A 125 3.05 7.75 4.99
N LEU A 126 1.96 7.26 5.58
CA LEU A 126 1.11 6.23 4.98
C LEU A 126 0.46 6.75 3.68
N GLN A 127 -0.04 7.99 3.70
CA GLN A 127 -0.60 8.63 2.50
C GLN A 127 0.43 8.67 1.35
N ASN A 128 1.68 9.05 1.64
CA ASN A 128 2.74 9.13 0.63
C ASN A 128 3.17 7.74 0.13
N ASP A 129 3.22 6.74 1.01
CA ASP A 129 3.43 5.33 0.62
C ASP A 129 2.33 4.86 -0.34
N VAL A 130 1.06 5.14 -0.02
CA VAL A 130 -0.08 4.80 -0.90
C VAL A 130 0.02 5.52 -2.25
N LEU A 131 0.35 6.82 -2.25
CA LEU A 131 0.53 7.62 -3.46
C LEU A 131 1.63 7.05 -4.36
N LYS A 132 2.72 6.55 -3.80
CA LYS A 132 3.81 5.93 -4.56
C LYS A 132 3.33 4.72 -5.37
N HIS A 133 2.40 3.93 -4.84
CA HIS A 133 1.85 2.78 -5.56
C HIS A 133 1.08 3.18 -6.84
N LEU A 134 0.54 4.39 -6.91
CA LEU A 134 -0.11 4.88 -8.13
C LEU A 134 0.85 4.83 -9.32
N TYR A 135 2.14 5.09 -9.14
CA TYR A 135 3.12 5.04 -10.23
C TYR A 135 3.12 3.69 -10.97
N TYR A 136 2.89 2.57 -10.27
CA TYR A 136 2.95 1.22 -10.84
C TYR A 136 1.61 0.73 -11.41
N PHE A 137 0.56 1.54 -11.39
CA PHE A 137 -0.76 1.12 -11.88
C PHE A 137 -0.88 1.23 -13.40
N ASP A 138 -1.70 0.35 -13.96
CA ASP A 138 -2.15 0.39 -15.35
C ASP A 138 -3.42 1.26 -15.50
N THR A 139 -3.81 1.51 -16.76
CA THR A 139 -4.99 2.31 -17.09
C THR A 139 -6.27 1.79 -16.43
N HIS A 140 -6.46 0.47 -16.37
CA HIS A 140 -7.66 -0.13 -15.81
C HIS A 140 -7.83 0.21 -14.32
N LYS A 141 -6.75 0.14 -13.54
CA LYS A 141 -6.76 0.54 -12.13
C LYS A 141 -7.09 2.02 -11.95
N TYR A 142 -6.55 2.91 -12.79
CA TYR A 142 -6.89 4.33 -12.72
C TYR A 142 -8.35 4.59 -13.08
N GLU A 143 -8.88 3.96 -14.12
CA GLU A 143 -10.29 4.08 -14.50
C GLU A 143 -11.20 3.65 -13.34
N LYS A 144 -10.86 2.55 -12.67
CA LYS A 144 -11.62 2.05 -11.52
C LYS A 144 -11.53 2.98 -10.31
N LEU A 145 -10.34 3.50 -9.99
CA LEU A 145 -10.17 4.52 -8.96
C LEU A 145 -10.97 5.79 -9.29
N ASN A 146 -10.93 6.25 -10.54
CA ASN A 146 -11.65 7.43 -11.01
C ASN A 146 -13.17 7.26 -10.92
N HIS A 147 -13.67 6.05 -11.17
CA HIS A 147 -15.09 5.73 -11.05
C HIS A 147 -15.58 5.79 -9.58
N LEU A 148 -14.76 5.33 -8.64
CA LEU A 148 -15.11 5.24 -7.22
C LEU A 148 -14.78 6.52 -6.43
N SER A 149 -13.77 7.27 -6.86
CA SER A 149 -13.33 8.51 -6.23
C SER A 149 -14.29 9.66 -6.52
N LYS A 150 -14.66 10.39 -5.47
CA LYS A 150 -15.46 11.63 -5.56
C LYS A 150 -14.62 12.91 -5.50
N GLN A 151 -13.40 12.82 -4.98
CA GLN A 151 -12.59 14.00 -4.60
C GLN A 151 -11.30 14.14 -5.41
N LEU A 152 -10.76 13.01 -5.89
CA LEU A 152 -9.52 12.93 -6.64
C LEU A 152 -9.81 12.56 -8.09
N ASP A 153 -9.12 13.20 -9.02
CA ASP A 153 -9.20 12.90 -10.46
C ASP A 153 -8.04 12.00 -10.87
N PHE A 154 -8.32 10.72 -11.07
CA PHE A 154 -7.33 9.75 -11.53
C PHE A 154 -7.26 9.67 -13.05
N SER A 155 -8.14 10.38 -13.79
CA SER A 155 -8.08 10.43 -15.25
C SER A 155 -6.80 11.08 -15.78
N LEU A 156 -6.18 11.93 -14.97
CA LEU A 156 -4.89 12.55 -15.25
C LEU A 156 -3.78 11.53 -15.54
N PHE A 157 -3.85 10.30 -15.01
CA PHE A 157 -2.83 9.27 -15.25
C PHE A 157 -2.89 8.63 -16.64
N TYR A 158 -3.99 8.79 -17.38
CA TYR A 158 -4.16 8.23 -18.73
C TYR A 158 -4.66 9.24 -19.76
N ASN A 159 -4.92 10.48 -19.36
CA ASN A 159 -5.40 11.55 -20.23
C ASN A 159 -4.72 12.89 -19.93
N LEU A 160 -3.41 12.85 -19.74
CA LEU A 160 -2.59 14.04 -19.50
C LEU A 160 -2.45 14.85 -20.80
N PRO A 161 -2.58 16.19 -20.78
CA PRO A 161 -2.41 16.99 -21.98
C PRO A 161 -0.96 17.03 -22.45
N ASN A 162 -0.76 17.14 -23.77
CA ASN A 162 0.57 17.20 -24.40
C ASN A 162 1.43 18.41 -23.99
N LYS A 163 0.81 19.47 -23.44
CA LYS A 163 1.51 20.68 -23.01
C LYS A 163 1.18 20.97 -21.56
N ILE A 164 2.15 20.71 -20.69
CA ILE A 164 2.07 20.92 -19.25
C ILE A 164 2.99 22.09 -18.91
N ASN A 165 2.46 23.07 -18.19
CA ASN A 165 3.23 24.18 -17.67
C ASN A 165 2.67 24.61 -16.31
N LYS A 166 3.36 25.53 -15.66
CA LYS A 166 2.97 26.05 -14.35
C LYS A 166 1.52 26.57 -14.31
N HIS A 167 1.08 27.25 -15.37
CA HIS A 167 -0.30 27.77 -15.44
C HIS A 167 -1.34 26.65 -15.49
N TRP A 168 -1.09 25.59 -16.27
CA TRP A 168 -1.96 24.42 -16.29
C TRP A 168 -2.00 23.75 -14.90
N PHE A 169 -0.85 23.56 -14.26
CA PHE A 169 -0.77 22.93 -12.95
C PHE A 169 -1.56 23.73 -11.92
N GLU A 170 -1.37 25.05 -11.87
CA GLU A 170 -2.14 25.96 -11.00
C GLU A 170 -3.65 25.84 -11.26
N GLN A 171 -4.08 25.83 -12.53
CA GLN A 171 -5.50 25.66 -12.86
C GLN A 171 -6.07 24.32 -12.36
N GLN A 172 -5.30 23.23 -12.42
CA GLN A 172 -5.74 21.92 -11.92
C GLN A 172 -5.85 21.87 -10.39
N THR A 173 -4.96 22.55 -9.68
CA THR A 173 -4.80 22.39 -8.23
C THR A 173 -5.40 23.53 -7.40
N LYS A 174 -5.80 24.65 -8.04
CA LYS A 174 -6.35 25.82 -7.35
C LYS A 174 -7.57 25.47 -6.49
N GLY A 175 -7.48 25.79 -5.20
CA GLY A 175 -8.53 25.53 -4.21
C GLY A 175 -8.71 24.05 -3.84
N LYS A 176 -7.80 23.17 -4.28
CA LYS A 176 -7.78 21.75 -3.94
C LYS A 176 -6.85 21.47 -2.75
N SER A 177 -7.05 20.33 -2.10
CA SER A 177 -6.22 19.89 -0.98
C SER A 177 -4.80 19.52 -1.43
N LEU A 178 -3.85 19.54 -0.50
CA LEU A 178 -2.48 19.09 -0.75
C LEU A 178 -2.43 17.66 -1.30
N LEU A 179 -3.28 16.75 -0.82
CA LEU A 179 -3.39 15.39 -1.39
C LEU A 179 -3.70 15.44 -2.90
N TYR A 180 -4.63 16.31 -3.33
CA TYR A 180 -4.92 16.47 -4.74
C TYR A 180 -3.71 16.98 -5.51
N HIS A 181 -2.93 17.92 -4.95
CA HIS A 181 -1.71 18.41 -5.58
C HIS A 181 -0.69 17.29 -5.76
N LYS A 182 -0.54 16.41 -4.76
CA LYS A 182 0.30 15.21 -4.84
C LYS A 182 -0.20 14.25 -5.94
N VAL A 183 -1.52 14.05 -6.08
CA VAL A 183 -2.10 13.24 -7.17
C VAL A 183 -1.76 13.82 -8.56
N VAL A 184 -1.92 15.13 -8.76
CA VAL A 184 -1.54 15.79 -10.02
C VAL A 184 -0.04 15.65 -10.27
N ALA A 185 0.79 15.88 -9.25
CA ALA A 185 2.24 15.72 -9.35
C ALA A 185 2.64 14.29 -9.74
N SER A 186 2.03 13.28 -9.14
CA SER A 186 2.23 11.87 -9.49
C SER A 186 1.82 11.55 -10.94
N ALA A 187 0.69 12.07 -11.40
CA ALA A 187 0.22 11.86 -12.77
C ALA A 187 1.17 12.48 -13.80
N VAL A 188 1.65 13.71 -13.54
CA VAL A 188 2.67 14.36 -14.38
C VAL A 188 3.98 13.57 -14.33
N TYR A 189 4.45 13.21 -13.13
CA TYR A 189 5.69 12.46 -12.96
C TYR A 189 5.69 11.15 -13.75
N LYS A 190 4.60 10.38 -13.68
CA LYS A 190 4.47 9.11 -14.42
C LYS A 190 4.67 9.27 -15.94
N THR A 191 4.38 10.45 -16.49
CA THR A 191 4.50 10.70 -17.93
C THR A 191 5.86 11.27 -18.30
N VAL A 192 6.45 12.12 -17.45
CA VAL A 192 7.66 12.89 -17.78
C VAL A 192 8.93 12.35 -17.12
N GLU A 193 8.80 11.56 -16.05
CA GLU A 193 9.88 10.92 -15.30
C GLU A 193 10.98 11.90 -14.84
N ASP A 194 10.60 13.15 -14.59
CA ASP A 194 11.51 14.22 -14.18
C ASP A 194 10.98 14.97 -12.95
N LYS A 195 11.54 14.66 -11.78
CA LYS A 195 11.23 15.31 -10.51
C LYS A 195 11.47 16.82 -10.55
N LYS A 196 12.52 17.29 -11.25
CA LYS A 196 12.83 18.72 -11.37
C LYS A 196 11.79 19.43 -12.24
N PHE A 197 11.36 18.79 -13.33
CA PHE A 197 10.27 19.32 -14.15
C PHE A 197 8.98 19.42 -13.33
N VAL A 198 8.56 18.34 -12.66
CA VAL A 198 7.35 18.35 -11.82
C VAL A 198 7.44 19.45 -10.76
N HIS A 199 8.57 19.56 -10.06
CA HIS A 199 8.80 20.61 -9.07
C HIS A 199 8.75 22.03 -9.69
N SER A 200 9.24 22.21 -10.92
CA SER A 200 9.18 23.52 -11.62
C SER A 200 7.75 23.99 -11.95
N LEU A 201 6.77 23.07 -11.93
CA LEU A 201 5.36 23.38 -12.13
C LEU A 201 4.69 23.92 -10.87
N THR A 202 5.31 23.78 -9.69
CA THR A 202 4.76 24.21 -8.41
C THR A 202 5.30 25.60 -8.03
N ASP A 203 4.64 26.27 -7.09
CA ASP A 203 5.07 27.59 -6.59
C ASP A 203 6.26 27.53 -5.61
N MET A 204 6.89 26.37 -5.41
CA MET A 204 8.05 26.15 -4.51
C MET A 204 7.83 26.52 -3.03
N THR A 205 6.60 26.85 -2.61
CA THR A 205 6.30 27.28 -1.23
C THR A 205 5.81 26.17 -0.31
N ASP A 206 5.44 25.00 -0.85
CA ASP A 206 4.91 23.89 -0.07
C ASP A 206 5.99 22.84 0.19
N ALA A 207 6.49 22.81 1.43
CA ALA A 207 7.54 21.89 1.86
C ALA A 207 7.08 20.42 1.82
N GLU A 208 5.81 20.15 2.09
CA GLU A 208 5.29 18.78 2.06
C GLU A 208 5.15 18.25 0.63
N LEU A 209 4.77 19.11 -0.32
CA LEU A 209 4.77 18.75 -1.74
C LEU A 209 6.20 18.57 -2.27
N PHE A 210 7.14 19.41 -1.84
CA PHE A 210 8.56 19.24 -2.15
C PHE A 210 9.08 17.89 -1.68
N ASP A 211 8.86 17.56 -0.39
CA ASP A 211 9.27 16.29 0.19
C ASP A 211 8.63 15.11 -0.54
N PHE A 212 7.34 15.20 -0.87
CA PHE A 212 6.67 14.19 -1.67
C PHE A 212 7.37 13.94 -3.02
N ILE A 213 7.66 15.01 -3.77
CA ILE A 213 8.27 14.90 -5.10
C ILE A 213 9.68 14.27 -5.03
N TYR A 214 10.50 14.66 -4.07
CA TYR A 214 11.90 14.22 -4.02
C TYR A 214 12.11 12.92 -3.26
N ILE A 215 11.37 12.68 -2.18
CA ILE A 215 11.57 11.53 -1.28
C ILE A 215 10.67 10.35 -1.68
N TRP A 216 9.43 10.62 -2.10
CA TRP A 216 8.39 9.58 -2.20
C TRP A 216 8.08 9.11 -3.61
N LEU A 217 8.16 10.00 -4.60
CA LEU A 217 8.10 9.57 -6.00
C LEU A 217 9.29 8.63 -6.28
N PRO A 218 9.06 7.51 -7.00
CA PRO A 218 10.11 6.54 -7.27
C PRO A 218 11.25 7.18 -8.05
N ASP A 219 12.48 6.71 -7.83
CA ASP A 219 13.59 7.03 -8.71
C ASP A 219 13.56 6.03 -9.87
N ASP A 220 13.50 6.50 -11.11
CA ASP A 220 13.56 5.65 -12.31
C ASP A 220 14.97 5.06 -12.57
N THR A 221 15.84 5.08 -11.57
CA THR A 221 17.11 4.35 -11.60
C THR A 221 16.87 2.88 -11.24
N LEU A 222 16.31 2.14 -12.19
CA LEU A 222 16.51 0.68 -12.32
C LEU A 222 17.26 0.39 -13.62
#